data_AF-A0ABD0YXH3-F1
#
_entry.id   AF-A0ABD0YXH3-F1
#
_cell.length_a   1.000
_cell.length_b   1.000
_cell.length_c   1.000
_cell.angle_alpha   90.00
_cell.angle_beta   90.00
_cell.angle_gamma   90.00
#
_symmetry.space_group_name_H-M   'P 1'
#
loop_
_entity.id
_entity.type
_entity.pdbx_description
1 polymer ?
#
loop_
_entity_poly.entity_id
_entity_poly.type
_entity_poly.pdbx_seq_one_letter_code
_entity_poly.pdbx_strand_id
1 'polypeptide(L)'
;MKSFAFLLAAVSCVALVAAAPTEERQRTKELILKLVSLRGFQQQRATIQMGGQLATLRNNALDMTAKKNEVGCVNKLFSDYVVEGQDLIKETIDKILPQLDDMAQIVNSPSSTAEQWQKAQEFSDEHTYTAYKKACMKTFDDALIGWLAERESNIQACLAPLG
;
A
#
# COMPACT_ATOMS: atom_id res chain seq x y z
N MET A 1 7.28 17.71 -75.05
CA MET A 1 8.26 17.08 -74.15
C MET A 1 8.64 18.08 -73.06
N LYS A 2 8.45 17.64 -71.81
CA LYS A 2 8.94 18.23 -70.54
C LYS A 2 8.32 19.56 -70.11
N SER A 3 7.84 19.78 -68.90
CA SER A 3 7.38 18.95 -67.78
C SER A 3 6.59 19.95 -66.91
N PHE A 4 5.27 19.79 -66.83
CA PHE A 4 4.47 20.42 -65.79
C PHE A 4 4.74 19.62 -64.50
N ALA A 5 5.68 20.08 -63.68
CA ALA A 5 6.03 19.44 -62.42
C ALA A 5 6.43 20.49 -61.38
N PHE A 6 5.48 21.34 -60.98
CA PHE A 6 5.58 22.16 -59.76
C PHE A 6 4.17 22.35 -59.18
N LEU A 7 3.55 21.25 -58.80
CA LEU A 7 2.36 21.20 -57.96
C LEU A 7 2.39 19.85 -57.26
N LEU A 8 2.26 19.87 -55.92
CA LEU A 8 2.41 18.77 -54.95
C LEU A 8 3.84 18.58 -54.38
N ALA A 9 4.32 19.62 -53.71
CA ALA A 9 5.20 19.46 -52.54
C ALA A 9 4.52 19.97 -51.25
N ALA A 10 3.19 19.89 -51.23
CA ALA A 10 2.41 19.89 -50.00
C ALA A 10 1.99 18.44 -49.75
N VAL A 11 1.98 18.03 -48.48
CA VAL A 11 1.60 16.70 -47.98
C VAL A 11 2.73 15.67 -47.95
N SER A 12 3.65 15.82 -46.99
CA SER A 12 4.16 14.70 -46.19
C SER A 12 5.12 15.16 -45.08
N CYS A 13 4.70 16.10 -44.24
CA CYS A 13 5.32 16.34 -42.91
C CYS A 13 4.32 16.05 -41.79
N VAL A 14 3.41 15.10 -42.01
CA VAL A 14 2.50 14.59 -40.97
C VAL A 14 2.65 13.07 -40.94
N ALA A 15 3.74 12.62 -40.32
CA ALA A 15 3.88 11.30 -39.69
C ALA A 15 5.35 11.08 -39.27
N LEU A 16 5.94 12.01 -38.50
CA LEU A 16 6.85 11.52 -37.46
C LEU A 16 5.93 11.01 -36.35
N VAL A 17 5.58 9.74 -36.51
CA VAL A 17 4.77 8.98 -35.56
C VAL A 17 5.44 9.08 -34.20
N ALA A 18 4.68 9.62 -33.24
CA ALA A 18 4.93 9.62 -31.81
C ALA A 18 5.03 8.20 -31.26
N ALA A 19 6.11 7.48 -31.61
CA ALA A 19 6.38 6.10 -31.20
C ALA A 19 7.44 5.98 -30.09
N ALA A 20 7.94 7.10 -29.56
CA ALA A 20 8.78 7.13 -28.35
C ALA A 20 8.03 7.06 -26.98
N PRO A 21 6.70 7.27 -26.83
CA PRO A 21 6.03 7.23 -25.53
C PRO A 21 5.60 5.83 -25.06
N THR A 22 5.80 4.76 -25.83
CA THR A 22 5.30 3.42 -25.47
C THR A 22 6.17 2.70 -24.44
N GLU A 23 7.50 2.73 -24.58
CA GLU A 23 8.41 2.06 -23.64
C GLU A 23 8.42 2.75 -22.27
N GLU A 24 8.40 4.08 -22.26
CA GLU A 24 8.35 4.88 -21.04
C GLU A 24 7.02 4.68 -20.30
N ARG A 25 5.87 4.80 -21.01
CA ARG A 25 4.56 4.50 -20.41
C ARG A 25 4.47 3.06 -19.90
N GLN A 26 5.08 2.10 -20.60
CA GLN A 26 5.13 0.72 -20.16
C GLN A 26 5.93 0.58 -18.85
N ARG A 27 7.11 1.20 -18.75
CA ARG A 27 7.93 1.20 -17.52
C ARG A 27 7.19 1.87 -16.36
N THR A 28 6.59 3.04 -16.59
CA THR A 28 5.77 3.75 -15.61
C THR A 28 4.61 2.88 -15.11
N LYS A 29 3.87 2.26 -16.03
CA LYS A 29 2.77 1.34 -15.71
C LYS A 29 3.26 0.17 -14.87
N GLU A 30 4.33 -0.49 -15.30
CA GLU A 30 4.89 -1.64 -14.58
C GLU A 30 5.32 -1.28 -13.17
N LEU A 31 5.97 -0.13 -12.98
CA LEU A 31 6.39 0.31 -11.65
C LEU A 31 5.19 0.59 -10.75
N ILE A 32 4.22 1.38 -11.23
CA ILE A 32 3.02 1.72 -10.44
C ILE A 32 2.26 0.46 -10.04
N LEU A 33 2.05 -0.48 -10.95
CA LEU A 33 1.36 -1.74 -10.62
C LEU A 33 2.18 -2.62 -9.66
N LYS A 34 3.51 -2.62 -9.76
CA LYS A 34 4.39 -3.28 -8.77
C LYS A 34 4.25 -2.63 -7.38
N LEU A 35 4.15 -1.31 -7.30
CA LEU A 35 3.94 -0.59 -6.04
C LEU A 35 2.57 -0.92 -5.43
N VAL A 36 1.50 -0.97 -6.23
CA VAL A 36 0.16 -1.40 -5.76
C VAL A 36 0.19 -2.83 -5.22
N SER A 37 0.79 -3.76 -5.96
CA SER A 37 0.92 -5.15 -5.53
C SER A 37 1.76 -5.27 -4.26
N LEU A 38 2.83 -4.49 -4.15
CA LEU A 38 3.67 -4.44 -2.95
C LEU A 38 2.88 -3.94 -1.74
N ARG A 39 2.06 -2.88 -1.90
CA ARG A 39 1.21 -2.36 -0.83
C ARG A 39 0.31 -3.45 -0.24
N GLY A 40 -0.40 -4.18 -1.11
CA GLY A 40 -1.26 -5.30 -0.69
C GLY A 40 -0.48 -6.41 0.01
N PHE A 41 0.70 -6.77 -0.50
CA PHE A 41 1.57 -7.75 0.15
C PHE A 41 2.05 -7.28 1.53
N GLN A 42 2.45 -6.01 1.68
CA GLN A 42 2.89 -5.47 2.96
C GLN A 42 1.75 -5.43 3.98
N GLN A 43 0.53 -5.06 3.56
CA GLN A 43 -0.66 -5.10 4.41
C GLN A 43 -0.93 -6.52 4.93
N GLN A 44 -0.92 -7.54 4.07
CA GLN A 44 -1.13 -8.93 4.49
C GLN A 44 -0.04 -9.42 5.44
N ARG A 45 1.23 -9.14 5.13
CA ARG A 45 2.37 -9.53 5.98
C ARG A 45 2.26 -8.88 7.37
N ALA A 46 1.92 -7.60 7.41
CA ALA A 46 1.70 -6.83 8.62
C ALA A 46 0.55 -7.42 9.46
N THR A 47 -0.56 -7.81 8.83
CA THR A 47 -1.69 -8.46 9.52
C THR A 47 -1.28 -9.77 10.19
N ILE A 48 -0.47 -10.59 9.50
CA ILE A 48 0.03 -11.85 10.06
C ILE A 48 0.96 -11.59 11.26
N GLN A 49 1.91 -10.65 11.12
CA GLN A 49 2.85 -10.29 12.19
C GLN A 49 2.13 -9.78 13.45
N MET A 50 1.20 -8.83 13.26
CA MET A 50 0.38 -8.29 14.34
C MET A 50 -0.49 -9.36 14.99
N GLY A 51 -1.15 -10.21 14.20
CA GLY A 51 -1.98 -11.31 14.72
C GLY A 51 -1.19 -12.28 15.59
N GLY A 52 0.05 -12.59 15.19
CA GLY A 52 0.97 -13.39 16.00
C GLY A 52 1.33 -12.73 17.33
N GLN A 53 1.64 -11.43 17.33
CA GLN A 53 1.97 -10.69 18.55
C GLN A 53 0.78 -10.52 19.50
N LEU A 54 -0.41 -10.22 18.97
CA LEU A 54 -1.64 -10.20 19.76
C LEU A 54 -1.95 -11.56 20.36
N ALA A 55 -1.74 -12.65 19.61
CA ALA A 55 -1.99 -14.00 20.12
C ALA A 55 -1.03 -14.34 21.26
N THR A 56 0.23 -13.93 21.17
CA THR A 56 1.20 -14.05 22.27
C THR A 56 0.77 -13.25 23.49
N LEU A 57 0.37 -11.98 23.33
CA LEU A 57 -0.14 -11.15 24.43
C LEU A 57 -1.35 -11.81 25.12
N ARG A 58 -2.31 -12.29 24.33
CA ARG A 58 -3.50 -12.99 24.83
C ARG A 58 -3.11 -14.24 25.60
N ASN A 59 -2.28 -15.11 25.03
CA ASN A 59 -1.93 -16.38 25.67
C ASN A 59 -1.16 -16.15 26.98
N ASN A 60 -0.21 -15.19 27.00
CA ASN A 60 0.48 -14.81 28.23
C ASN A 60 -0.50 -14.32 29.31
N ALA A 61 -1.47 -13.49 28.92
CA ALA A 61 -2.51 -12.99 29.82
C ALA A 61 -3.40 -14.13 30.37
N LEU A 62 -3.79 -15.08 29.52
CA LEU A 62 -4.59 -16.23 29.92
C LEU A 62 -3.82 -17.17 30.88
N ASP A 63 -2.53 -17.41 30.63
CA ASP A 63 -1.68 -18.24 31.48
C ASP A 63 -1.47 -17.65 32.88
N MET A 64 -1.50 -16.31 33.01
CA MET A 64 -1.42 -15.61 34.30
C MET A 64 -2.73 -15.71 35.11
N THR A 65 -3.85 -16.10 34.50
CA THR A 65 -5.13 -16.20 35.20
C THR A 65 -5.36 -17.59 35.79
N ALA A 66 -5.44 -17.71 37.12
CA ALA A 66 -5.77 -18.97 37.79
C ALA A 66 -7.23 -19.41 37.58
N LYS A 67 -8.11 -18.47 37.19
CA LYS A 67 -9.55 -18.67 37.00
C LYS A 67 -9.90 -18.73 35.51
N LYS A 68 -9.82 -19.92 34.92
CA LYS A 68 -10.19 -20.19 33.52
C LYS A 68 -11.59 -19.72 33.11
N ASN A 69 -12.47 -19.43 34.07
CA ASN A 69 -13.86 -19.03 33.85
C ASN A 69 -14.02 -17.50 33.66
N GLU A 70 -12.96 -16.70 33.87
CA GLU A 70 -13.00 -15.22 33.77
C GLU A 70 -12.26 -14.69 32.51
N VAL A 71 -11.90 -15.58 31.58
CA VAL A 71 -11.21 -15.28 30.31
C VAL A 71 -12.06 -14.53 29.27
N GLY A 72 -13.35 -14.31 29.54
CA GLY A 72 -14.28 -13.67 28.61
C GLY A 72 -13.87 -12.25 28.25
N CYS A 73 -13.32 -11.50 29.21
CA CYS A 73 -12.89 -10.11 28.98
C CYS A 73 -11.67 -10.06 28.02
N VAL A 74 -10.68 -10.93 28.21
CA VAL A 74 -9.48 -11.04 27.38
C VAL A 74 -9.82 -11.47 25.96
N ASN A 75 -10.71 -12.47 25.81
CA ASN A 75 -11.13 -12.95 24.49
C ASN A 75 -11.91 -11.88 23.70
N LYS A 76 -12.74 -11.08 24.39
CA LYS A 76 -13.45 -9.95 23.77
C LYS A 76 -12.46 -8.89 23.29
N LEU A 77 -11.58 -8.41 24.17
CA LEU A 77 -10.55 -7.43 23.80
C LEU A 77 -9.69 -7.92 22.63
N PHE A 78 -9.29 -9.19 22.64
CA PHE A 78 -8.53 -9.76 21.53
C PHE A 78 -9.29 -9.70 20.20
N SER A 79 -10.58 -10.06 20.19
CA SER A 79 -11.40 -9.99 18.97
C SER A 79 -11.51 -8.55 18.45
N ASP A 80 -11.72 -7.58 19.34
CA ASP A 80 -11.82 -6.17 18.99
C ASP A 80 -10.48 -5.66 18.42
N TYR A 81 -9.36 -6.03 19.06
CA TYR A 81 -8.02 -5.64 18.63
C TYR A 81 -7.59 -6.24 17.30
N VAL A 82 -8.07 -7.42 16.94
CA VAL A 82 -7.81 -7.98 15.60
C VAL A 82 -8.38 -7.06 14.51
N VAL A 83 -9.60 -6.54 14.72
CA VAL A 83 -10.25 -5.62 13.76
C VAL A 83 -9.55 -4.27 13.75
N GLU A 84 -9.38 -3.65 14.93
CA GLU A 84 -8.68 -2.35 15.04
C GLU A 84 -7.28 -2.38 14.44
N GLY A 85 -6.57 -3.48 14.65
CA GLY A 85 -5.22 -3.65 14.13
C GLY A 85 -5.18 -3.80 12.61
N GLN A 86 -6.16 -4.45 11.99
CA GLN A 86 -6.29 -4.49 10.52
C GLN A 86 -6.52 -3.09 9.94
N ASP A 87 -7.37 -2.28 10.59
CA ASP A 87 -7.62 -0.89 10.19
C ASP A 87 -6.35 -0.04 10.33
N LEU A 88 -5.63 -0.16 11.46
CA LEU A 88 -4.34 0.50 11.67
C LEU A 88 -3.35 0.18 10.55
N ILE A 89 -3.20 -1.09 10.19
CA ILE A 89 -2.29 -1.54 9.13
C ILE A 89 -2.63 -0.90 7.80
N LYS A 90 -3.92 -0.96 7.45
CA LYS A 90 -4.42 -0.39 6.20
C LYS A 90 -4.13 1.10 6.14
N GLU A 91 -4.57 1.86 7.15
CA GLU A 91 -4.38 3.31 7.20
C GLU A 91 -2.91 3.72 7.19
N THR A 92 -2.07 3.02 7.95
CA THR A 92 -0.64 3.34 8.09
C THR A 92 0.10 3.15 6.78
N ILE A 93 -0.17 2.05 6.06
CA ILE A 93 0.48 1.75 4.79
C ILE A 93 -0.10 2.60 3.65
N ASP A 94 -1.41 2.86 3.63
CA ASP A 94 -2.05 3.68 2.59
C ASP A 94 -1.52 5.14 2.62
N LYS A 95 -1.13 5.67 3.79
CA LYS A 95 -0.55 7.02 3.96
C LYS A 95 0.85 7.19 3.36
N ILE A 96 1.57 6.11 3.05
CA ILE A 96 2.97 6.21 2.60
C ILE A 96 3.06 6.75 1.17
N LEU A 97 2.12 6.36 0.30
CA LEU A 97 1.99 6.88 -1.06
C LEU A 97 0.52 7.17 -1.35
N PRO A 98 -0.02 8.31 -0.88
CA PRO A 98 -1.46 8.59 -0.95
C PRO A 98 -2.00 8.72 -2.39
N GLN A 99 -1.14 9.01 -3.36
CA GLN A 99 -1.53 9.14 -4.77
C GLN A 99 -1.47 7.81 -5.54
N LEU A 100 -1.03 6.71 -4.91
CA LEU A 100 -0.77 5.45 -5.61
C LEU A 100 -2.01 4.88 -6.32
N ASP A 101 -3.20 5.03 -5.73
CA ASP A 101 -4.45 4.58 -6.35
C ASP A 101 -4.83 5.42 -7.57
N ASP A 102 -4.69 6.74 -7.48
CA ASP A 102 -4.93 7.63 -8.62
C ASP A 102 -3.97 7.29 -9.78
N MET A 103 -2.70 7.02 -9.48
CA MET A 103 -1.72 6.65 -10.48
C MET A 103 -2.05 5.29 -11.10
N ALA A 104 -2.51 4.33 -10.29
CA ALA A 104 -2.96 3.03 -10.77
C ALA A 104 -4.19 3.13 -11.69
N GLN A 105 -5.11 4.06 -11.41
CA GLN A 105 -6.25 4.34 -12.29
C GLN A 105 -5.78 4.92 -13.63
N ILE A 106 -4.85 5.88 -13.61
CA ILE A 106 -4.29 6.48 -14.82
C ILE A 106 -3.65 5.43 -15.72
N VAL A 107 -2.75 4.59 -15.19
CA VAL A 107 -2.00 3.64 -16.04
C VAL A 107 -2.82 2.44 -16.52
N ASN A 108 -3.99 2.21 -15.93
CA ASN A 108 -4.95 1.19 -16.36
C ASN A 108 -6.04 1.74 -17.29
N SER A 109 -6.19 3.07 -17.38
CA SER A 109 -7.20 3.68 -18.24
C SER A 109 -6.70 3.83 -19.68
N PRO A 110 -7.36 3.21 -20.67
CA PRO A 110 -7.02 3.42 -22.07
C PRO A 110 -7.36 4.85 -22.55
N SER A 111 -8.19 5.59 -21.80
CA SER A 111 -8.61 6.96 -22.12
C SER A 111 -7.81 8.03 -21.38
N SER A 112 -6.73 7.68 -20.69
CA SER A 112 -5.92 8.66 -19.97
C SER A 112 -5.22 9.64 -20.90
N THR A 113 -5.26 10.93 -20.54
CA THR A 113 -4.68 12.02 -21.32
C THR A 113 -3.15 12.03 -21.25
N ALA A 114 -2.51 12.80 -22.13
CA ALA A 114 -1.06 12.98 -22.08
C ALA A 114 -0.59 13.58 -20.74
N GLU A 115 -1.32 14.57 -20.22
CA GLU A 115 -1.05 15.21 -18.93
C GLU A 115 -1.17 14.22 -17.75
N GLN A 116 -2.17 13.34 -17.78
CA GLN A 116 -2.31 12.29 -16.78
C GLN A 116 -1.14 11.31 -16.82
N TRP A 117 -0.72 10.90 -18.01
CA TRP A 117 0.46 10.05 -18.17
C TRP A 117 1.75 10.74 -17.72
N GLN A 118 1.90 12.04 -17.95
CA GLN A 118 3.01 12.81 -17.44
C GLN A 118 3.03 12.81 -15.90
N LYS A 119 1.88 13.04 -15.26
CA LYS A 119 1.77 12.96 -13.78
C LYS A 119 2.17 11.59 -13.25
N ALA A 120 1.73 10.51 -13.90
CA ALA A 120 2.10 9.15 -13.52
C ALA A 120 3.60 8.87 -13.70
N GLN A 121 4.20 9.46 -14.75
CA GLN A 121 5.62 9.37 -14.98
C GLN A 121 6.42 10.10 -13.90
N GLU A 122 6.08 11.35 -13.59
CA GLU A 122 6.73 12.13 -12.53
C GLU A 122 6.66 11.39 -11.18
N PHE A 123 5.50 10.84 -10.83
CA PHE A 123 5.34 9.98 -9.67
C PHE A 123 6.26 8.73 -9.71
N SER A 124 6.38 8.09 -10.88
CA SER A 124 7.24 6.93 -11.08
C SER A 124 8.73 7.28 -10.96
N ASP A 125 9.13 8.48 -11.36
CA ASP A 125 10.53 8.93 -11.29
C ASP A 125 10.94 9.28 -9.85
N GLU A 126 9.99 9.76 -9.03
CA GLU A 126 10.21 10.07 -7.61
C GLU A 126 10.20 8.85 -6.68
N HIS A 127 9.69 7.70 -7.15
CA HIS A 127 9.46 6.54 -6.30
C HIS A 127 10.09 5.27 -6.86
N THR A 128 10.70 4.48 -5.98
CA THR A 128 11.25 3.18 -6.34
C THR A 128 10.62 2.07 -5.51
N TYR A 129 10.57 0.87 -6.08
CA TYR A 129 10.10 -0.32 -5.38
C TYR A 129 10.83 -0.54 -4.05
N THR A 130 12.17 -0.41 -4.04
CA THR A 130 12.99 -0.64 -2.85
C THR A 130 12.75 0.42 -1.77
N ALA A 131 12.65 1.69 -2.15
CA ALA A 131 12.38 2.77 -1.20
C ALA A 131 10.98 2.62 -0.60
N TYR A 132 9.97 2.35 -1.43
CA TYR A 132 8.60 2.15 -0.96
C TYR A 132 8.46 0.92 -0.05
N LYS A 133 9.12 -0.20 -0.40
CA LYS A 133 9.18 -1.38 0.47
C LYS A 133 9.76 -1.03 1.83
N LYS A 134 10.90 -0.34 1.87
CA LYS A 134 11.56 0.05 3.12
C LYS A 134 10.66 0.97 3.96
N ALA A 135 9.99 1.93 3.33
CA ALA A 135 9.05 2.82 4.00
C ALA A 135 7.88 2.04 4.60
N CYS A 136 7.23 1.14 3.84
CA CYS A 136 6.15 0.28 4.33
C CYS A 136 6.55 -0.51 5.57
N MET A 137 7.72 -1.16 5.53
CA MET A 137 8.19 -1.95 6.65
C MET A 137 8.42 -1.09 7.89
N LYS A 138 9.17 0.02 7.75
CA LYS A 138 9.52 0.87 8.87
C LYS A 138 8.28 1.50 9.52
N THR A 139 7.41 2.11 8.71
CA THR A 139 6.22 2.82 9.21
C THR A 139 5.28 1.86 9.93
N PHE A 140 5.10 0.65 9.41
CA PHE A 140 4.29 -0.36 10.11
C PHE A 140 4.94 -0.83 11.41
N ASP A 141 6.23 -1.16 11.41
CA ASP A 141 6.91 -1.64 12.62
C ASP A 141 6.87 -0.58 13.74
N ASP A 142 7.07 0.71 13.41
CA ASP A 142 6.95 1.81 14.37
C ASP A 142 5.52 1.92 14.93
N ALA A 143 4.49 1.85 14.07
CA ALA A 143 3.10 1.96 14.47
C ALA A 143 2.65 0.78 15.33
N LEU A 144 3.10 -0.43 14.99
CA LEU A 144 2.75 -1.67 15.68
C LEU A 144 3.28 -1.69 17.11
N ILE A 145 4.51 -1.23 17.34
CA ILE A 145 5.13 -1.18 18.67
C ILE A 145 4.28 -0.32 19.62
N GLY A 146 3.95 0.91 19.19
CA GLY A 146 3.15 1.83 20.01
C GLY A 146 1.75 1.29 20.28
N TRP A 147 1.11 0.73 19.25
CA TRP A 147 -0.24 0.20 19.36
C TRP A 147 -0.33 -1.03 20.27
N LEU A 148 0.63 -1.97 20.17
CA LEU A 148 0.65 -3.17 21.04
C LEU A 148 0.89 -2.84 22.51
N ALA A 149 1.75 -1.85 22.81
CA ALA A 149 2.02 -1.44 24.19
C ALA A 149 0.75 -0.93 24.89
N GLU A 150 -0.08 -0.17 24.17
CA GLU A 150 -1.38 0.29 24.68
C GLU A 150 -2.34 -0.90 24.93
N ARG A 151 -2.33 -1.90 24.04
CA ARG A 151 -3.22 -3.07 24.16
C ARG A 151 -2.80 -4.02 25.27
N GLU A 152 -1.51 -4.17 25.51
CA GLU A 152 -0.99 -4.88 26.68
C GLU A 152 -1.49 -4.25 27.98
N SER A 153 -1.46 -2.91 28.09
CA SER A 153 -1.97 -2.20 29.27
C SER A 153 -3.46 -2.44 29.50
N ASN A 154 -4.27 -2.40 28.43
CA ASN A 154 -5.70 -2.68 28.53
C ASN A 154 -6.00 -4.13 28.94
N ILE A 155 -5.24 -5.10 28.43
CA ILE A 155 -5.37 -6.50 28.83
C ILE A 155 -5.01 -6.65 30.32
N GLN A 156 -3.93 -6.03 30.79
CA GLN A 156 -3.55 -6.06 32.21
C GLN A 156 -4.64 -5.44 33.10
N ALA A 157 -5.23 -4.30 32.69
CA ALA A 157 -6.34 -3.70 33.41
C ALA A 157 -7.59 -4.59 33.45
N CYS A 158 -7.84 -5.38 32.39
CA CYS A 158 -8.89 -6.40 32.34
C CYS A 158 -8.68 -7.50 33.40
N LEU A 159 -7.42 -7.85 33.66
CA LEU A 159 -7.04 -8.90 34.59
C LEU A 159 -6.93 -8.45 36.05
N ALA A 160 -6.67 -7.16 36.29
CA ALA A 160 -6.44 -6.62 37.64
C ALA A 160 -7.56 -6.93 38.66
N PRO A 161 -8.86 -6.96 38.31
CA PRO A 161 -9.93 -7.33 39.23
C PRO A 161 -10.04 -8.83 39.56
N LEU A 162 -9.30 -9.69 38.84
CA LEU A 162 -9.43 -11.15 38.93
C LEU A 162 -8.42 -11.80 39.89
N GLY A 163 -7.38 -11.05 40.27
CA GLY A 163 -6.29 -11.43 41.19
C GLY A 163 -6.42 -10.80 42.57
#